data_AF-A0A9Q3S029-F1
#
_entry.id   AF-A0A9Q3S029-F1
#
_cell.length_a   1.000
_cell.length_b   1.000
_cell.length_c   1.000
_cell.angle_alpha   90.00
_cell.angle_beta   90.00
_cell.angle_gamma   90.00
#
_symmetry.space_group_name_H-M   'P 1'
#
loop_
_entity.id
_entity.type
_entity.pdbx_description
1 polymer ?
#
loop_
_entity_poly.entity_id
_entity_poly.type
_entity_poly.pdbx_seq_one_letter_code
_entity_poly.pdbx_strand_id
1 'polypeptide(L)'
;MHYSYDALLGAAAELEQYSGYLDGEELKQSQQAQAAFTSIRNRFVYDALATGDDAEEVKGRVTQDLETLVAEHPDWEGPALVVRDELLMRIDEESGKNPTWRKVVRYAPIALGVALVVAYFGTKFYNDIDMSPPPNTPEAYVARAQALEKTLRYDDWASTRTRRGGAVKSILLWPISPSDAEVLGAQEIAGFAFEAEGFLKEQGLPCSFTSMGTDEELSDGELAYLEGFAERLQSESLEWDDEPQYTMLTEAADQLGCPALGGEMPESADAEAPDSPGQS
;
A
#
# COMPACT_ATOMS: atom_id res chain seq x y z
N MET A 1 -34.93 17.40 6.72
CA MET A 1 -34.28 17.19 5.41
C MET A 1 -35.41 17.06 4.40
N HIS A 2 -35.49 17.93 3.40
CA HIS A 2 -36.44 17.73 2.30
C HIS A 2 -35.94 16.57 1.45
N TYR A 3 -36.73 15.51 1.37
CA TYR A 3 -36.47 14.42 0.45
C TYR A 3 -36.67 14.94 -0.97
N SER A 4 -35.68 14.79 -1.87
CA SER A 4 -35.84 15.29 -3.24
C SER A 4 -36.62 14.28 -4.08
N TYR A 5 -37.93 14.44 -4.13
CA TYR A 5 -38.82 13.68 -5.01
C TYR A 5 -38.47 13.88 -6.48
N ASP A 6 -37.91 15.04 -6.86
CA ASP A 6 -37.51 15.37 -8.23
C ASP A 6 -36.58 14.33 -8.87
N ALA A 7 -35.59 13.83 -8.11
CA ALA A 7 -34.65 12.84 -8.62
C ALA A 7 -35.31 11.46 -8.83
N LEU A 8 -36.31 11.12 -7.99
CA LEU A 8 -37.08 9.88 -8.11
C LEU A 8 -38.07 9.95 -9.27
N LEU A 9 -38.81 11.05 -9.37
CA LEU A 9 -39.80 11.29 -10.41
C LEU A 9 -39.12 11.40 -11.78
N GLY A 10 -37.96 12.07 -11.87
CA GLY A 10 -37.16 12.12 -13.10
C GLY A 10 -36.67 10.75 -13.55
N ALA A 11 -36.16 9.93 -12.62
CA ALA A 11 -35.71 8.57 -12.93
C ALA A 11 -36.88 7.63 -13.29
N ALA A 12 -38.06 7.82 -12.69
CA ALA A 12 -39.26 7.06 -13.05
C ALA A 12 -39.81 7.47 -14.43
N ALA A 13 -39.81 8.77 -14.75
CA ALA A 13 -40.19 9.26 -16.07
C ALA A 13 -39.22 8.75 -17.16
N GLU A 14 -37.93 8.61 -16.84
CA GLU A 14 -36.94 7.99 -17.73
C GLU A 14 -37.23 6.50 -17.96
N LEU A 15 -37.67 5.77 -16.93
CA LEU A 15 -38.08 4.37 -17.07
C LEU A 15 -39.32 4.19 -17.96
N GLU A 16 -40.28 5.11 -17.89
CA GLU A 16 -41.46 5.09 -18.76
C GLU A 16 -41.09 5.23 -20.25
N GLN A 17 -39.99 5.90 -20.59
CA GLN A 17 -39.52 6.02 -21.97
C GLN A 17 -39.10 4.69 -22.58
N TYR A 18 -38.79 3.69 -21.74
CA TYR A 18 -38.40 2.35 -22.17
C TYR A 18 -39.55 1.33 -22.08
N SER A 19 -40.81 1.77 -21.99
CA SER A 19 -41.98 0.88 -22.02
C SER A 19 -42.29 0.43 -23.46
N GLY A 20 -41.78 -0.73 -23.90
CA GLY A 20 -42.03 -1.24 -25.26
C GLY A 20 -41.13 -2.40 -25.69
N TYR A 21 -41.17 -2.75 -26.98
CA TYR A 21 -40.15 -3.61 -27.57
C TYR A 21 -38.85 -2.83 -27.68
N LEU A 22 -37.80 -3.31 -27.01
CA LEU A 22 -36.48 -2.68 -26.98
C LEU A 22 -35.50 -3.45 -27.86
N ASP A 23 -34.65 -2.74 -28.60
CA ASP A 23 -33.50 -3.33 -29.25
C ASP A 23 -32.33 -3.61 -28.27
N GLY A 24 -31.21 -4.14 -28.77
CA GLY A 24 -30.07 -4.52 -27.93
C GLY A 24 -29.36 -3.35 -27.23
N GLU A 25 -29.40 -2.15 -27.79
CA GLU A 25 -28.79 -0.96 -27.21
C GLU A 25 -29.75 -0.29 -26.21
N GLU A 26 -31.04 -0.21 -26.58
CA GLU A 26 -32.12 0.26 -25.72
C GLU A 26 -32.30 -0.63 -24.47
N LEU A 27 -32.07 -1.93 -24.58
CA LEU A 27 -32.08 -2.85 -23.43
C LEU A 27 -30.94 -2.58 -22.45
N LYS A 28 -29.77 -2.14 -22.93
CA LYS A 28 -28.66 -1.75 -22.06
C LYS A 28 -28.95 -0.42 -21.36
N GLN A 29 -29.55 0.52 -22.07
CA GLN A 29 -29.96 1.82 -21.52
C GLN A 29 -31.08 1.66 -20.49
N SER A 30 -32.07 0.80 -20.73
CA SER A 30 -33.13 0.51 -19.76
C SER A 30 -32.60 -0.15 -18.49
N GLN A 31 -31.62 -1.04 -18.59
CA GLN A 31 -30.92 -1.60 -17.41
C GLN A 31 -30.18 -0.53 -16.61
N GLN A 32 -29.54 0.43 -17.27
CA GLN A 32 -28.86 1.54 -16.60
C GLN A 32 -29.86 2.47 -15.90
N ALA A 33 -30.96 2.83 -16.57
CA ALA A 33 -32.04 3.62 -15.98
C ALA A 33 -32.67 2.90 -14.77
N GLN A 34 -32.88 1.59 -14.86
CA GLN A 34 -33.40 0.77 -13.76
C GLN A 34 -32.42 0.69 -12.58
N ALA A 35 -31.12 0.57 -12.85
CA ALA A 35 -30.09 0.60 -11.82
C ALA A 35 -30.02 1.98 -11.12
N ALA A 36 -30.12 3.07 -11.91
CA ALA A 36 -30.15 4.43 -11.39
C ALA A 36 -31.39 4.66 -10.49
N PHE A 37 -32.58 4.32 -10.98
CA PHE A 37 -33.82 4.40 -10.21
C PHE A 37 -33.73 3.58 -8.92
N THR A 38 -33.25 2.34 -8.99
CA THR A 38 -33.07 1.46 -7.83
C THR A 38 -32.13 2.07 -6.79
N SER A 39 -31.02 2.68 -7.23
CA SER A 39 -30.06 3.34 -6.35
C SER A 39 -30.68 4.53 -5.61
N ILE A 40 -31.39 5.40 -6.34
CA ILE A 40 -32.04 6.59 -5.77
C ILE A 40 -33.18 6.17 -4.81
N ARG A 41 -34.01 5.20 -5.21
CA ARG A 41 -35.08 4.62 -4.37
C ARG A 41 -34.53 4.07 -3.07
N ASN A 42 -33.48 3.25 -3.13
CA ASN A 42 -32.88 2.66 -1.95
C ASN A 42 -32.33 3.76 -1.02
N ARG A 43 -31.65 4.77 -1.56
CA ARG A 43 -31.14 5.90 -0.76
C ARG A 43 -32.27 6.65 -0.06
N PHE A 44 -33.35 6.97 -0.78
CA PHE A 44 -34.54 7.62 -0.22
C PHE A 44 -35.11 6.81 0.94
N VAL A 45 -35.36 5.51 0.74
CA VAL A 45 -35.94 4.63 1.78
C VAL A 45 -35.03 4.54 3.01
N TYR A 46 -33.72 4.41 2.80
CA TYR A 46 -32.77 4.40 3.92
C TYR A 46 -32.73 5.71 4.68
N ASP A 47 -32.80 6.86 4.01
CA ASP A 47 -32.82 8.17 4.66
C ASP A 47 -34.15 8.42 5.39
N ALA A 48 -35.29 8.06 4.78
CA ALA A 48 -36.62 8.19 5.36
C ALA A 48 -36.82 7.31 6.60
N LEU A 49 -36.20 6.13 6.63
CA LEU A 49 -36.24 5.21 7.76
C LEU A 49 -35.08 5.40 8.76
N ALA A 50 -34.12 6.29 8.49
CA ALA A 50 -32.92 6.46 9.34
C ALA A 50 -33.21 7.15 10.68
N THR A 51 -34.25 7.98 10.74
CA THR A 51 -34.68 8.72 11.94
C THR A 51 -35.34 7.82 12.99
N GLY A 52 -35.72 6.59 12.62
CA GLY A 52 -36.45 5.68 13.48
C GLY A 52 -37.95 5.97 13.55
N ASP A 53 -38.46 6.78 12.62
CA ASP A 53 -39.90 7.03 12.46
C ASP A 53 -40.64 5.72 12.13
N ASP A 54 -41.90 5.64 12.56
CA ASP A 54 -42.75 4.48 12.27
C ASP A 54 -42.96 4.32 10.76
N ALA A 55 -42.94 3.09 10.28
CA ALA A 55 -43.03 2.82 8.84
C ALA A 55 -44.33 3.33 8.25
N GLU A 56 -45.44 3.22 8.99
CA GLU A 56 -46.75 3.74 8.54
C GLU A 56 -46.77 5.27 8.48
N GLU A 57 -46.12 5.97 9.40
CA GLU A 57 -45.96 7.43 9.35
C GLU A 57 -45.11 7.87 8.15
N VAL A 58 -44.08 7.10 7.79
CA VAL A 58 -43.26 7.37 6.60
C VAL A 58 -44.07 7.16 5.33
N LYS A 59 -44.83 6.06 5.23
CA LYS A 59 -45.73 5.79 4.08
C LYS A 59 -46.80 6.86 3.91
N GLY A 60 -47.42 7.28 5.02
CA GLY A 60 -48.42 8.35 5.04
C GLY A 60 -47.85 9.66 4.50
N ARG A 61 -46.66 10.07 4.98
CA ARG A 61 -45.96 11.26 4.46
C ARG A 61 -45.61 11.14 2.98
N VAL A 62 -45.07 9.99 2.54
CA VAL A 62 -44.72 9.78 1.12
C VAL A 62 -45.95 9.90 0.22
N THR A 63 -47.07 9.32 0.64
CA THR A 63 -48.32 9.37 -0.14
C THR A 63 -48.84 10.81 -0.22
N GLN A 64 -48.86 11.51 0.91
CA GLN A 64 -49.32 12.90 0.98
C GLN A 64 -48.42 13.86 0.17
N ASP A 65 -47.09 13.69 0.24
CA ASP A 65 -46.13 14.51 -0.49
C ASP A 65 -46.28 14.30 -2.01
N LEU A 66 -46.45 13.05 -2.46
CA LEU A 66 -46.67 12.74 -3.87
C LEU A 66 -48.03 13.25 -4.38
N GLU A 67 -49.10 13.14 -3.59
CA GLU A 67 -50.41 13.70 -3.95
C GLU A 67 -50.35 15.23 -4.07
N THR A 68 -49.61 15.89 -3.18
CA THR A 68 -49.39 17.33 -3.24
C THR A 68 -48.61 17.72 -4.49
N LEU A 69 -47.54 16.99 -4.82
CA LEU A 69 -46.75 17.21 -6.02
C LEU A 69 -47.55 17.00 -7.31
N VAL A 70 -48.42 15.99 -7.37
CA VAL A 70 -49.30 15.76 -8.53
C VAL A 70 -50.35 16.86 -8.67
N ALA A 71 -50.87 17.39 -7.57
CA ALA A 71 -51.80 18.52 -7.60
C ALA A 71 -51.14 19.81 -8.14
N GLU A 72 -49.85 20.01 -7.87
CA GLU A 72 -49.04 21.14 -8.36
C GLU A 72 -48.54 20.91 -9.80
N HIS A 73 -48.24 19.66 -10.17
CA HIS A 73 -47.68 19.22 -11.44
C HIS A 73 -48.45 18.01 -12.01
N PRO A 74 -49.59 18.22 -12.69
CA PRO A 74 -50.44 17.13 -13.19
C PRO A 74 -49.75 16.21 -14.20
N ASP A 75 -48.71 16.68 -14.88
CA ASP A 75 -47.88 15.91 -15.81
C ASP A 75 -47.07 14.80 -15.12
N TRP A 76 -46.96 14.82 -13.79
CA TRP A 76 -46.22 13.82 -13.01
C TRP A 76 -47.09 12.68 -12.49
N GLU A 77 -48.38 12.62 -12.83
CA GLU A 77 -49.31 11.61 -12.32
C GLU A 77 -48.82 10.17 -12.59
N GLY A 78 -48.35 9.87 -13.81
CA GLY A 78 -47.81 8.55 -14.17
C GLY A 78 -46.56 8.17 -13.35
N PRO A 79 -45.46 8.95 -13.44
CA PRO A 79 -44.24 8.70 -12.67
C PRO A 79 -44.46 8.66 -11.16
N ALA A 80 -45.37 9.49 -10.62
CA ALA A 80 -45.68 9.51 -9.19
C ALA A 80 -46.34 8.23 -8.70
N LEU A 81 -47.21 7.59 -9.50
CA LEU A 81 -47.80 6.29 -9.16
C LEU A 81 -46.74 5.20 -9.08
N VAL A 82 -45.83 5.14 -10.07
CA VAL A 82 -44.71 4.18 -10.08
C VAL A 82 -43.80 4.38 -8.88
N VAL A 83 -43.40 5.62 -8.60
CA VAL A 83 -42.56 5.97 -7.45
C VAL A 83 -43.25 5.60 -6.14
N ARG A 84 -44.55 5.90 -6.00
CA ARG A 84 -45.32 5.59 -4.79
C ARG A 84 -45.30 4.09 -4.52
N ASP A 85 -45.71 3.28 -5.49
CA ASP A 85 -45.89 1.85 -5.28
C ASP A 85 -44.54 1.16 -4.97
N GLU A 86 -43.47 1.55 -5.67
CA GLU A 86 -42.10 1.06 -5.44
C GLU A 86 -41.52 1.49 -4.09
N LEU A 87 -41.76 2.74 -3.67
CA LEU A 87 -41.32 3.23 -2.36
C LEU A 87 -42.06 2.52 -1.23
N LEU A 88 -43.39 2.39 -1.33
CA LEU A 88 -44.21 1.73 -0.30
C LEU A 88 -43.80 0.27 -0.12
N MET A 89 -43.66 -0.48 -1.22
CA MET A 89 -43.18 -1.86 -1.20
C MET A 89 -41.80 -1.96 -0.54
N ARG A 90 -40.87 -1.08 -0.90
CA ARG A 90 -39.52 -1.12 -0.36
C ARG A 90 -39.42 -0.69 1.10
N ILE A 91 -40.26 0.27 1.53
CA ILE A 91 -40.40 0.66 2.93
C ILE A 91 -40.89 -0.55 3.74
N ASP A 92 -41.85 -1.34 3.24
CA ASP A 92 -42.32 -2.56 3.90
C ASP A 92 -41.23 -3.64 4.01
N GLU A 93 -40.47 -3.88 2.96
CA GLU A 93 -39.39 -4.86 2.98
C GLU A 93 -38.25 -4.46 3.94
N GLU A 94 -37.94 -3.16 4.01
CA GLU A 94 -36.87 -2.65 4.87
C GLU A 94 -37.34 -2.44 6.30
N SER A 95 -38.62 -2.08 6.55
CA SER A 95 -39.20 -1.80 7.88
C SER A 95 -39.07 -2.98 8.84
N GLY A 96 -39.16 -4.21 8.33
CA GLY A 96 -38.99 -5.45 9.11
C GLY A 96 -37.55 -5.74 9.58
N LYS A 97 -36.55 -4.99 9.09
CA LYS A 97 -35.14 -5.18 9.47
C LYS A 97 -34.73 -4.27 10.63
N ASN A 98 -33.89 -4.76 11.53
CA ASN A 98 -33.42 -4.01 12.70
C ASN A 98 -32.74 -2.68 12.29
N PRO A 99 -33.10 -1.52 12.86
CA PRO A 99 -32.54 -0.22 12.50
C PRO A 99 -31.01 -0.13 12.61
N THR A 100 -30.38 -0.88 13.52
CA THR A 100 -28.91 -0.96 13.63
C THR A 100 -28.27 -1.66 12.44
N TRP A 101 -28.90 -2.71 11.92
CA TRP A 101 -28.42 -3.42 10.73
C TRP A 101 -28.43 -2.54 9.48
N ARG A 102 -29.43 -1.66 9.34
CA ARG A 102 -29.49 -0.68 8.24
C ARG A 102 -28.31 0.31 8.28
N LYS A 103 -27.89 0.76 9.47
CA LYS A 103 -26.70 1.61 9.62
C LYS A 103 -25.43 0.86 9.26
N VAL A 104 -25.28 -0.39 9.68
CA VAL A 104 -24.09 -1.21 9.37
C VAL A 104 -23.96 -1.42 7.86
N VAL A 105 -25.02 -1.85 7.17
CA VAL A 105 -24.97 -2.10 5.72
C VAL A 105 -24.63 -0.82 4.93
N ARG A 106 -25.14 0.33 5.37
CA ARG A 106 -24.85 1.63 4.75
C ARG A 106 -23.38 2.03 4.89
N TYR A 107 -22.79 1.86 6.07
CA TYR A 107 -21.43 2.33 6.36
C TYR A 107 -20.35 1.26 6.16
N ALA A 108 -20.71 -0.02 6.06
CA ALA A 108 -19.77 -1.13 5.85
C ALA A 108 -18.80 -0.92 4.68
N PRO A 109 -19.23 -0.53 3.45
CA PRO A 109 -18.29 -0.32 2.35
C PRO A 109 -17.35 0.86 2.59
N ILE A 110 -17.83 1.92 3.25
CA ILE A 110 -17.01 3.09 3.59
C ILE A 110 -15.98 2.70 4.66
N ALA A 111 -16.40 2.01 5.71
CA ALA A 111 -15.53 1.54 6.78
C ALA A 111 -14.47 0.56 6.25
N LEU A 112 -14.85 -0.35 5.36
CA LEU A 112 -13.91 -1.25 4.68
C LEU A 112 -12.89 -0.45 3.84
N GLY A 113 -13.35 0.53 3.06
CA GLY A 113 -12.47 1.40 2.27
C GLY A 113 -11.47 2.16 3.14
N VAL A 114 -11.94 2.73 4.25
CA VAL A 114 -11.07 3.42 5.23
C VAL A 114 -10.09 2.44 5.86
N ALA A 115 -10.52 1.25 6.24
CA ALA A 115 -9.64 0.23 6.81
C ALA A 115 -8.53 -0.19 5.84
N LEU A 116 -8.85 -0.34 4.55
CA LEU A 116 -7.85 -0.62 3.51
C LEU A 116 -6.84 0.52 3.36
N VAL A 117 -7.29 1.78 3.38
CA VAL A 117 -6.40 2.94 3.32
C VAL A 117 -5.49 2.99 4.55
N VAL A 118 -6.04 2.79 5.75
CA VAL A 118 -5.26 2.73 6.99
C VAL A 118 -4.25 1.59 6.96
N ALA A 119 -4.63 0.40 6.49
CA ALA A 119 -3.71 -0.72 6.35
C ALA A 119 -2.60 -0.41 5.33
N TYR A 120 -2.94 0.19 4.20
CA TYR A 120 -2.01 0.54 3.13
C TYR A 120 -0.95 1.56 3.61
N PHE A 121 -1.38 2.68 4.21
CA PHE A 121 -0.45 3.68 4.76
C PHE A 121 0.24 3.19 6.03
N GLY A 122 -0.46 2.47 6.89
CA GLY A 122 0.11 1.87 8.11
C GLY A 122 1.25 0.91 7.77
N THR A 123 1.13 0.13 6.69
CA THR A 123 2.22 -0.71 6.19
C THR A 123 3.43 0.13 5.76
N LYS A 124 3.22 1.31 5.16
CA LYS A 124 4.32 2.21 4.80
C LYS A 124 5.08 2.70 6.03
N PHE A 125 4.38 3.19 7.03
CA PHE A 125 5.01 3.71 8.25
C PHE A 125 5.62 2.62 9.13
N TYR A 126 5.03 1.43 9.15
CA TYR A 126 5.57 0.31 9.92
C TYR A 126 6.89 -0.22 9.34
N ASN A 127 7.04 -0.20 8.01
CA ASN A 127 8.25 -0.67 7.34
C ASN A 127 9.29 0.44 7.12
N ASP A 128 9.04 1.67 7.55
CA ASP A 128 9.99 2.79 7.40
C ASP A 128 11.13 2.63 8.41
N ILE A 129 12.36 2.68 7.93
CA ILE A 129 13.55 2.52 8.75
C ILE A 129 14.09 3.91 9.10
N ASP A 130 14.35 4.13 10.38
CA ASP A 130 14.89 5.41 10.85
C ASP A 130 16.39 5.53 10.49
N MET A 131 16.67 6.31 9.45
CA MET A 131 18.02 6.62 8.98
C MET A 131 18.62 7.87 9.66
N SER A 132 18.00 8.40 10.71
CA SER A 132 18.50 9.54 11.48
C SER A 132 19.66 9.30 12.46
N PRO A 133 20.03 8.06 12.86
CA PRO A 133 21.17 7.85 13.74
C PRO A 133 22.48 8.47 13.21
N PRO A 134 23.38 8.94 14.10
CA PRO A 134 24.63 9.57 13.67
C PRO A 134 25.50 8.60 12.87
N PRO A 135 26.24 9.07 11.84
CA PRO A 135 27.13 8.21 11.08
C PRO A 135 28.22 7.60 12.00
N ASN A 136 28.69 6.41 11.64
CA ASN A 136 29.71 5.64 12.37
C ASN A 136 29.34 5.20 13.79
N THR A 137 28.05 5.07 14.11
CA THR A 137 27.59 4.41 15.34
C THR A 137 27.04 3.01 15.03
N PRO A 138 27.07 2.06 15.99
CA PRO A 138 26.43 0.75 15.84
C PRO A 138 24.98 0.84 15.35
N GLU A 139 24.20 1.75 15.92
CA GLU A 139 22.79 1.97 15.57
C GLU A 139 22.62 2.37 14.09
N ALA A 140 23.52 3.19 13.55
CA ALA A 140 23.47 3.58 12.15
C ALA A 140 23.84 2.44 11.20
N TYR A 141 24.74 1.53 11.59
CA TYR A 141 25.06 0.35 10.80
C TYR A 141 23.93 -0.69 10.83
N VAL A 142 23.28 -0.87 11.99
CA VAL A 142 22.07 -1.71 12.12
C VAL A 142 20.94 -1.16 11.24
N ALA A 143 20.68 0.15 11.26
CA ALA A 143 19.64 0.77 10.43
C ALA A 143 19.93 0.59 8.93
N ARG A 144 21.18 0.75 8.51
CA ARG A 144 21.57 0.51 7.11
C ARG A 144 21.51 -0.97 6.72
N ALA A 145 21.82 -1.89 7.63
CA ALA A 145 21.68 -3.33 7.41
C ALA A 145 20.20 -3.74 7.25
N GLN A 146 19.31 -3.18 8.08
CA GLN A 146 17.86 -3.32 7.91
C GLN A 146 17.41 -2.77 6.54
N ALA A 147 17.97 -1.64 6.12
CA ALA A 147 17.66 -1.04 4.83
C ALA A 147 18.14 -1.94 3.68
N LEU A 148 19.31 -2.56 3.81
CA LEU A 148 19.81 -3.56 2.87
C LEU A 148 18.84 -4.75 2.75
N GLU A 149 18.47 -5.39 3.86
CA GLU A 149 17.51 -6.50 3.85
C GLU A 149 16.17 -6.12 3.20
N LYS A 150 15.66 -4.92 3.51
CA LYS A 150 14.44 -4.38 2.89
C LYS A 150 14.59 -4.20 1.38
N THR A 151 15.73 -3.66 0.93
CA THR A 151 16.00 -3.44 -0.50
C THR A 151 16.12 -4.77 -1.26
N LEU A 152 16.84 -5.77 -0.71
CA LEU A 152 16.98 -7.09 -1.32
C LEU A 152 15.62 -7.80 -1.41
N ARG A 153 14.82 -7.77 -0.34
CA ARG A 153 13.45 -8.32 -0.34
C ARG A 153 12.53 -7.62 -1.33
N TYR A 154 12.63 -6.29 -1.44
CA TYR A 154 11.86 -5.53 -2.42
C TYR A 154 12.27 -5.88 -3.84
N ASP A 155 13.57 -6.03 -4.10
CA ASP A 155 14.09 -6.37 -5.42
C ASP A 155 13.69 -7.79 -5.84
N ASP A 156 13.78 -8.80 -4.97
CA ASP A 156 13.24 -10.15 -5.26
C ASP A 156 11.74 -10.12 -5.60
N TRP A 157 10.94 -9.40 -4.83
CA TRP A 157 9.50 -9.29 -5.11
C TRP A 157 9.23 -8.49 -6.39
N ALA A 158 10.11 -7.56 -6.74
CA ALA A 158 10.06 -6.80 -7.96
C ALA A 158 10.56 -7.61 -9.19
N SER A 159 11.60 -8.42 -9.08
CA SER A 159 12.19 -9.14 -10.21
C SER A 159 11.45 -10.45 -10.49
N THR A 160 11.16 -11.25 -9.45
CA THR A 160 10.74 -12.66 -9.58
C THR A 160 9.28 -12.84 -10.03
N ARG A 161 8.40 -11.84 -9.84
CA ARG A 161 6.94 -12.07 -9.91
C ARG A 161 6.18 -11.40 -11.08
N THR A 162 6.75 -10.51 -11.91
CA THR A 162 5.95 -9.83 -12.97
C THR A 162 6.73 -9.22 -14.15
N ARG A 163 6.67 -9.86 -15.33
CA ARG A 163 7.16 -9.32 -16.63
C ARG A 163 6.18 -8.34 -17.32
N ARG A 164 4.98 -8.11 -16.77
CA ARG A 164 3.94 -7.20 -17.33
C ARG A 164 3.13 -6.53 -16.21
N GLY A 165 3.14 -5.19 -16.10
CA GLY A 165 2.22 -4.44 -15.22
C GLY A 165 2.77 -3.26 -14.40
N GLY A 166 3.75 -2.50 -14.91
CA GLY A 166 4.56 -1.53 -14.13
C GLY A 166 3.81 -0.54 -13.22
N ALA A 167 2.69 0.05 -13.67
CA ALA A 167 2.00 1.10 -12.88
C ALA A 167 1.19 0.55 -11.69
N VAL A 168 0.44 -0.55 -11.89
CA VAL A 168 -0.36 -1.16 -10.82
C VAL A 168 0.55 -1.75 -9.74
N LYS A 169 1.68 -2.32 -10.15
CA LYS A 169 2.69 -2.85 -9.25
C LYS A 169 3.34 -1.75 -8.41
N SER A 170 3.70 -0.63 -9.03
CA SER A 170 4.28 0.51 -8.31
C SER A 170 3.36 0.95 -7.17
N ILE A 171 2.03 1.01 -7.40
CA ILE A 171 1.07 1.33 -6.35
C ILE A 171 1.00 0.21 -5.29
N LEU A 172 0.88 -1.06 -5.70
CA LEU A 172 0.74 -2.17 -4.74
C LEU A 172 1.98 -2.36 -3.85
N LEU A 173 3.18 -2.14 -4.39
CA LEU A 173 4.44 -2.30 -3.67
C LEU A 173 4.93 -0.99 -3.05
N TRP A 174 4.30 0.16 -3.32
CA TRP A 174 4.69 1.43 -2.72
C TRP A 174 4.80 1.39 -1.18
N PRO A 175 3.88 0.73 -0.43
CA PRO A 175 3.99 0.66 1.02
C PRO A 175 5.25 -0.05 1.52
N ILE A 176 5.80 -0.98 0.75
CA ILE A 176 7.01 -1.72 1.12
C ILE A 176 8.25 -1.22 0.38
N SER A 177 8.08 -0.27 -0.54
CA SER A 177 9.19 0.28 -1.32
C SER A 177 10.19 0.98 -0.42
N PRO A 178 11.50 0.74 -0.62
CA PRO A 178 12.53 1.46 0.10
C PRO A 178 12.53 2.93 -0.30
N SER A 179 12.80 3.82 0.65
CA SER A 179 13.01 5.25 0.40
C SER A 179 14.41 5.50 -0.19
N ASP A 180 14.64 6.66 -0.79
CA ASP A 180 15.96 7.00 -1.36
C ASP A 180 17.07 6.96 -0.28
N ALA A 181 16.76 7.34 0.96
CA ALA A 181 17.69 7.27 2.08
C ALA A 181 18.01 5.81 2.49
N GLU A 182 16.99 4.94 2.48
CA GLU A 182 17.18 3.50 2.73
C GLU A 182 18.01 2.85 1.62
N VAL A 183 17.77 3.20 0.35
CA VAL A 183 18.55 2.70 -0.79
C VAL A 183 20.01 3.14 -0.68
N LEU A 184 20.28 4.41 -0.34
CA LEU A 184 21.64 4.89 -0.13
C LEU A 184 22.33 4.17 1.04
N GLY A 185 21.63 4.01 2.17
CA GLY A 185 22.17 3.27 3.31
C GLY A 185 22.47 1.80 3.00
N ALA A 186 21.59 1.15 2.24
CA ALA A 186 21.80 -0.21 1.75
C ALA A 186 23.05 -0.31 0.86
N GLN A 187 23.25 0.65 -0.03
CA GLN A 187 24.43 0.73 -0.89
C GLN A 187 25.73 0.92 -0.09
N GLU A 188 25.70 1.71 0.99
CA GLU A 188 26.87 1.90 1.86
C GLU A 188 27.30 0.58 2.53
N ILE A 189 26.34 -0.21 3.04
CA ILE A 189 26.64 -1.51 3.69
C ILE A 189 27.03 -2.57 2.67
N ALA A 190 26.32 -2.66 1.55
CA ALA A 190 26.66 -3.62 0.49
C ALA A 190 28.04 -3.29 -0.13
N GLY A 191 28.31 -2.01 -0.36
CA GLY A 191 29.62 -1.53 -0.82
C GLY A 191 30.73 -1.92 0.14
N PHE A 192 30.55 -1.67 1.44
CA PHE A 192 31.51 -2.11 2.46
C PHE A 192 31.74 -3.62 2.44
N ALA A 193 30.68 -4.42 2.33
CA ALA A 193 30.79 -5.88 2.33
C ALA A 193 31.65 -6.39 1.16
N PHE A 194 31.48 -5.82 -0.04
CA PHE A 194 32.29 -6.19 -1.19
C PHE A 194 33.70 -5.60 -1.15
N GLU A 195 33.88 -4.39 -0.62
CA GLU A 195 35.21 -3.81 -0.38
C GLU A 195 36.00 -4.64 0.64
N ALA A 196 35.35 -5.10 1.71
CA ALA A 196 35.93 -6.01 2.69
C ALA A 196 36.35 -7.33 2.04
N GLU A 197 35.50 -7.92 1.18
CA GLU A 197 35.85 -9.11 0.40
C GLU A 197 37.10 -8.88 -0.46
N GLY A 198 37.15 -7.76 -1.18
CA GLY A 198 38.30 -7.35 -1.99
C GLY A 198 39.57 -7.20 -1.16
N PHE A 199 39.48 -6.52 -0.02
CA PHE A 199 40.59 -6.34 0.92
C PHE A 199 41.11 -7.69 1.44
N LEU A 200 40.24 -8.60 1.89
CA LEU A 200 40.62 -9.92 2.39
C LEU A 200 41.30 -10.77 1.31
N LYS A 201 40.85 -10.62 0.05
CA LYS A 201 41.46 -11.28 -1.11
C LYS A 201 42.85 -10.72 -1.42
N GLU A 202 43.05 -9.41 -1.33
CA GLU A 202 44.36 -8.77 -1.50
C GLU A 202 45.35 -9.19 -0.41
N GLN A 203 44.87 -9.40 0.82
CA GLN A 203 45.68 -9.94 1.93
C GLN A 203 46.04 -11.43 1.75
N GLY A 204 45.54 -12.10 0.70
CA GLY A 204 45.85 -13.49 0.40
C GLY A 204 45.27 -14.48 1.40
N LEU A 205 44.19 -14.11 2.11
CA LEU A 205 43.56 -14.97 3.09
C LEU A 205 42.78 -16.10 2.40
N PRO A 206 42.80 -17.33 2.96
CA PRO A 206 42.11 -18.47 2.39
C PRO A 206 40.61 -18.44 2.74
N CYS A 207 39.84 -17.54 2.11
CA CYS A 207 38.40 -17.40 2.29
C CYS A 207 37.60 -17.95 1.11
N SER A 208 36.31 -18.24 1.31
CA SER A 208 35.37 -18.59 0.24
C SER A 208 34.76 -17.33 -0.37
N PHE A 209 35.53 -16.68 -1.26
CA PHE A 209 35.12 -15.48 -1.99
C PHE A 209 33.92 -15.75 -2.92
N THR A 210 33.06 -14.74 -3.06
CA THR A 210 31.98 -14.75 -4.04
C THR A 210 32.56 -14.54 -5.44
N SER A 211 31.93 -15.12 -6.46
CA SER A 211 32.30 -14.82 -7.83
C SER A 211 31.69 -13.48 -8.21
N MET A 212 32.42 -12.38 -7.99
CA MET A 212 31.99 -11.05 -8.44
C MET A 212 31.74 -11.09 -9.95
N GLY A 213 30.46 -11.17 -10.34
CA GLY A 213 30.05 -11.18 -11.73
C GLY A 213 30.24 -9.79 -12.35
N THR A 214 30.35 -9.72 -13.68
CA THR A 214 30.27 -8.44 -14.42
C THR A 214 28.84 -8.10 -14.83
N ASP A 215 27.86 -8.86 -14.34
CA ASP A 215 26.46 -8.71 -14.71
C ASP A 215 25.79 -7.58 -13.89
N GLU A 216 24.74 -6.96 -14.45
CA GLU A 216 23.98 -5.90 -13.77
C GLU A 216 23.13 -6.42 -12.59
N GLU A 217 23.00 -7.74 -12.44
CA GLU A 217 22.25 -8.42 -11.36
C GLU A 217 23.22 -9.18 -10.45
N LEU A 218 22.96 -9.13 -9.14
CA LEU A 218 23.70 -9.91 -8.14
C LEU A 218 23.37 -11.40 -8.30
N SER A 219 24.41 -12.24 -8.24
CA SER A 219 24.27 -13.70 -8.23
C SER A 219 23.67 -14.19 -6.91
N ASP A 220 23.07 -15.39 -6.93
CA ASP A 220 22.53 -16.05 -5.72
C ASP A 220 23.57 -16.13 -4.57
N GLY A 221 24.85 -16.28 -4.90
CA GLY A 221 25.94 -16.31 -3.93
C GLY A 221 26.23 -14.94 -3.30
N GLU A 222 26.20 -13.87 -4.10
CA GLU A 222 26.36 -12.50 -3.62
C GLU A 222 25.15 -12.05 -2.78
N LEU A 223 23.94 -12.44 -3.19
CA LEU A 223 22.73 -12.21 -2.40
C LEU A 223 22.80 -12.91 -1.05
N ALA A 224 23.14 -14.20 -1.02
CA ALA A 224 23.27 -14.96 0.23
C ALA A 224 24.35 -14.38 1.16
N TYR A 225 25.46 -13.89 0.60
CA TYR A 225 26.50 -13.21 1.35
C TYR A 225 25.99 -11.90 1.98
N LEU A 226 25.34 -11.04 1.20
CA LEU A 226 24.79 -9.77 1.69
C LEU A 226 23.67 -9.98 2.71
N GLU A 227 22.80 -10.97 2.51
CA GLU A 227 21.75 -11.32 3.47
C GLU A 227 22.35 -11.82 4.79
N GLY A 228 23.31 -12.74 4.74
CA GLY A 228 24.00 -13.24 5.92
C GLY A 228 24.74 -12.13 6.66
N PHE A 229 25.46 -11.28 5.94
CA PHE A 229 26.16 -10.12 6.52
C PHE A 229 25.19 -9.15 7.20
N ALA A 230 24.10 -8.78 6.52
CA ALA A 230 23.08 -7.90 7.09
C ALA A 230 22.39 -8.52 8.31
N GLU A 231 22.08 -9.82 8.30
CA GLU A 231 21.48 -10.54 9.43
C GLU A 231 22.40 -10.53 10.65
N ARG A 232 23.70 -10.72 10.46
CA ARG A 232 24.70 -10.68 11.53
C ARG A 232 24.80 -9.31 12.19
N LEU A 233 24.87 -8.24 11.38
CA LEU A 233 24.94 -6.87 11.91
C LEU A 233 23.70 -6.47 12.72
N GLN A 234 22.56 -7.08 12.46
CA GLN A 234 21.31 -6.85 13.18
C GLN A 234 21.15 -7.74 14.43
N SER A 235 22.06 -8.69 14.66
CA SER A 235 21.93 -9.66 15.76
C SER A 235 22.09 -8.99 17.12
N GLU A 236 21.17 -9.27 18.05
CA GLU A 236 21.30 -8.84 19.46
C GLU A 236 22.52 -9.46 20.16
N SER A 237 23.08 -10.53 19.59
CA SER A 237 24.29 -11.20 20.11
C SER A 237 25.60 -10.60 19.61
N LEU A 238 25.54 -9.65 18.68
CA LEU A 238 26.73 -8.98 18.17
C LEU A 238 27.22 -7.96 19.19
N GLU A 239 28.45 -8.17 19.68
CA GLU A 239 29.16 -7.19 20.49
C GLU A 239 29.92 -6.24 19.55
N TRP A 240 29.59 -4.96 19.60
CA TRP A 240 30.25 -3.93 18.81
C TRP A 240 31.54 -3.48 19.49
N ASP A 241 32.62 -3.40 18.73
CA ASP A 241 33.87 -2.77 19.17
C ASP A 241 33.72 -1.24 19.22
N ASP A 242 34.67 -0.60 19.91
CA ASP A 242 34.80 0.87 19.95
C ASP A 242 34.93 1.49 18.54
N GLU A 243 35.46 0.70 17.59
CA GLU A 243 35.51 1.00 16.16
C GLU A 243 34.54 0.06 15.40
N PRO A 244 33.28 0.47 15.14
CA PRO A 244 32.29 -0.38 14.51
C PRO A 244 32.68 -0.95 13.14
N GLN A 245 33.57 -0.25 12.43
CA GLN A 245 34.10 -0.67 11.13
C GLN A 245 34.93 -1.96 11.27
N TYR A 246 35.62 -2.14 12.38
CA TYR A 246 36.38 -3.35 12.68
C TYR A 246 35.44 -4.53 12.92
N THR A 247 34.36 -4.33 13.68
CA THR A 247 33.31 -5.35 13.85
C THR A 247 32.70 -5.73 12.50
N MET A 248 32.40 -4.75 11.64
CA MET A 248 31.89 -5.03 10.29
C MET A 248 32.89 -5.83 9.43
N LEU A 249 34.18 -5.49 9.45
CA LEU A 249 35.20 -6.25 8.72
C LEU A 249 35.32 -7.69 9.23
N THR A 250 35.23 -7.87 10.55
CA THR A 250 35.29 -9.19 11.20
C THR A 250 34.09 -10.05 10.83
N GLU A 251 32.87 -9.49 10.85
CA GLU A 251 31.67 -10.23 10.45
C GLU A 251 31.68 -10.55 8.95
N ALA A 252 32.17 -9.65 8.09
CA ALA A 252 32.36 -9.94 6.66
C ALA A 252 33.33 -11.10 6.45
N ALA A 253 34.45 -11.12 7.18
CA ALA A 253 35.42 -12.20 7.13
C ALA A 253 34.84 -13.53 7.64
N ASP A 254 34.04 -13.52 8.71
CA ASP A 254 33.38 -14.71 9.24
C ASP A 254 32.36 -15.30 8.24
N GLN A 255 31.56 -14.45 7.59
CA GLN A 255 30.63 -14.88 6.55
C GLN A 255 31.34 -15.53 5.34
N LEU A 256 32.55 -15.08 5.03
CA LEU A 256 33.39 -15.67 3.98
C LEU A 256 34.23 -16.87 4.47
N GLY A 257 34.05 -17.31 5.72
CA GLY A 257 34.77 -18.43 6.31
C GLY A 257 36.28 -18.19 6.43
N CYS A 258 36.71 -16.93 6.51
CA CYS A 258 38.11 -16.56 6.68
C CYS A 258 38.65 -17.01 8.06
N PRO A 259 39.98 -17.21 8.21
CA PRO A 259 40.57 -17.32 9.53
C PRO A 259 40.34 -16.04 10.34
N ALA A 260 40.18 -16.16 11.66
CA ALA A 260 39.96 -15.03 12.55
C ALA A 260 41.02 -13.94 12.34
N LEU A 261 40.56 -12.72 12.08
CA LEU A 261 41.42 -11.55 11.97
C LEU A 261 42.01 -11.28 13.37
N GLY A 262 43.33 -11.42 13.50
CA GLY A 262 44.01 -11.06 14.76
C GLY A 262 43.84 -9.56 15.02
N GLY A 263 43.55 -9.18 16.26
CA GLY A 263 43.15 -7.82 16.68
C GLY A 263 44.19 -6.70 16.55
N GLU A 264 45.14 -6.80 15.63
CA GLU A 264 46.04 -5.70 15.26
C GLU A 264 45.90 -5.49 13.74
N MET A 265 45.15 -4.47 13.34
CA MET A 265 45.30 -3.95 11.97
C MET A 265 46.77 -3.54 11.78
N PRO A 266 47.41 -3.90 10.66
CA PRO A 266 48.67 -3.26 10.31
C PRO A 266 48.42 -1.75 10.19
N GLU A 267 49.12 -1.00 11.03
CA GLU A 267 49.21 0.45 10.99
C GLU A 267 49.37 0.87 9.52
N SER A 268 48.45 1.71 9.04
CA SER A 268 48.47 2.23 7.68
C SER A 268 49.90 2.67 7.35
N ALA A 269 50.53 2.05 6.36
CA ALA A 269 51.84 2.47 5.92
C ALA A 269 51.76 3.96 5.58
N ASP A 270 52.47 4.76 6.37
CA ASP A 270 52.69 6.18 6.10
C ASP A 270 53.02 6.31 4.61
N ALA A 271 52.17 7.04 3.89
CA ALA A 271 52.48 7.46 2.54
C ALA A 271 53.73 8.35 2.61
N GLU A 272 54.90 7.76 2.39
CA GLU A 272 56.14 8.48 2.14
C GLU A 272 55.86 9.51 1.05
N ALA A 273 55.86 10.78 1.46
CA ALA A 273 55.82 11.91 0.56
C ALA A 273 57.01 11.80 -0.42
N PRO A 274 56.79 11.93 -1.74
CA PRO A 274 57.90 11.91 -2.68
C PRO A 274 58.80 13.13 -2.45
N ASP A 275 60.02 12.84 -1.98
CA ASP A 275 61.14 13.77 -1.96
C ASP A 275 61.28 14.45 -3.33
N SER A 276 61.08 15.76 -3.37
CA SER A 276 61.39 16.58 -4.55
C SER A 276 62.87 16.96 -4.51
N PRO A 277 63.73 16.49 -5.44
CA PRO A 277 65.08 16.97 -5.52
C PRO A 277 65.14 18.25 -6.35
N GLY A 278 65.39 19.36 -5.65
CA GLY A 278 66.40 20.35 -6.04
C GLY A 278 66.14 21.22 -7.28
N GLN A 279 65.65 22.44 -7.04
CA GLN A 279 66.09 23.61 -7.80
C GLN A 279 67.38 24.16 -7.17
N SER A 280 68.46 24.19 -7.95
CA SER A 280 69.47 25.26 -7.97
C SER A 280 70.40 25.05 -9.15
#